data_AF-A0A8T8K8J2-F1
#
_entry.id   AF-A0A8T8K8J2-F1
#
_cell.length_a   1.000
_cell.length_b   1.000
_cell.length_c   1.000
_cell.angle_alpha   90.00
_cell.angle_beta   90.00
_cell.angle_gamma   90.00
#
_symmetry.space_group_name_H-M   'P 1'
#
loop_
_entity.id
_entity.type
_entity.pdbx_description
1 polymer ?
#
loop_
_entity_poly.entity_id
_entity_poly.type
_entity_poly.pdbx_seq_one_letter_code
_entity_poly.pdbx_strand_id
1 'polypeptide(L)'
;MNLKSTFKQIDLFSPYLVLVGIALYLLLALIAFHYQIRGLESPSNEVYFYFLYGSLFYLLGILIPIIIYKGFKLKGFKEFLAKSKELTINHYLGEKILLLVVLIGLILQFWNIYSSGGIPLLSGYLKASSVTKVWLLSYVLFLPGINILLATYPKKSYYLLLGLGILFFALTGYRTTPIVILLSSFITLYYTRKFPATYILIFAVVLLISGLVVGYVAVQSIEWQQWALNPLELFVYRAGYTLSVFDQLLPLKGSTQWSLFYYTLTGYFQAADPRALVGEVVLGYRHSTTSTIFGPALLDSGNMALALQMFILGGILKIMHTLQIYKKGIFTAFYGILMAQTLVWIETGPTDLVVWIFFLMALGLIIYLSYTCKDHFSLNNSGDNL
;
A
#
# COMPACT_ATOMS: atom_id res chain seq x y z
N MET A 1 37.89 -5.82 -17.16
CA MET A 1 36.69 -6.64 -16.87
C MET A 1 35.60 -5.69 -16.43
N ASN A 2 34.62 -5.45 -17.29
CA ASN A 2 33.74 -4.27 -17.26
C ASN A 2 32.54 -4.54 -16.32
N LEU A 3 32.51 -3.92 -15.13
CA LEU A 3 31.43 -4.05 -14.13
C LEU A 3 30.03 -3.65 -14.63
N LYS A 4 29.92 -3.12 -15.85
CA LYS A 4 28.66 -2.73 -16.49
C LYS A 4 27.85 -3.88 -17.08
N SER A 5 28.42 -5.06 -17.34
CA SER A 5 27.71 -6.12 -18.08
C SER A 5 27.05 -7.21 -17.23
N THR A 6 27.20 -7.18 -15.90
CA THR A 6 26.67 -8.23 -15.00
C THR A 6 25.51 -7.75 -14.12
N PHE A 7 25.00 -6.53 -14.31
CA PHE A 7 23.66 -6.20 -13.84
C PHE A 7 22.65 -6.62 -14.91
N LYS A 8 22.38 -7.93 -14.96
CA LYS A 8 21.10 -8.44 -15.46
C LYS A 8 20.02 -7.60 -14.77
N GLN A 9 19.21 -6.85 -15.53
CA GLN A 9 18.26 -5.85 -15.00
C GLN A 9 17.52 -6.36 -13.76
N ILE A 10 17.97 -5.96 -12.57
CA ILE A 10 17.31 -6.30 -11.31
C ILE A 10 16.04 -5.45 -11.28
N ASP A 11 14.88 -6.09 -11.26
CA ASP A 11 13.61 -5.37 -11.12
C ASP A 11 13.44 -4.91 -9.67
N LEU A 12 13.76 -3.64 -9.42
CA LEU A 12 13.76 -3.03 -8.08
C LEU A 12 12.41 -3.17 -7.38
N PHE A 13 11.31 -2.95 -8.11
CA PHE A 13 9.95 -2.97 -7.55
C PHE A 13 9.26 -4.31 -7.70
N SER A 14 10.02 -5.41 -7.73
CA SER A 14 9.43 -6.75 -7.69
C SER A 14 8.70 -7.01 -6.35
N PRO A 15 7.75 -7.96 -6.27
CA PRO A 15 7.05 -8.28 -5.02
C PRO A 15 7.96 -8.67 -3.85
N TYR A 16 9.18 -9.12 -4.14
CA TYR A 16 10.20 -9.45 -3.15
C TYR A 16 10.72 -8.22 -2.38
N LEU A 17 10.56 -7.01 -2.92
CA LEU A 17 10.94 -5.76 -2.23
C LEU A 17 10.17 -5.59 -0.91
N VAL A 18 8.97 -6.17 -0.76
CA VAL A 18 8.26 -6.17 0.52
C VAL A 18 9.05 -6.91 1.61
N LEU A 19 9.68 -8.04 1.28
CA LEU A 19 10.54 -8.78 2.22
C LEU A 19 11.76 -7.97 2.62
N VAL A 20 12.36 -7.25 1.66
CA VAL A 20 13.46 -6.31 1.93
C VAL A 20 12.98 -5.18 2.84
N GLY A 21 11.79 -4.64 2.59
CA GLY A 21 11.16 -3.61 3.43
C GLY A 21 10.94 -4.10 4.86
N ILE A 22 10.46 -5.34 5.05
CA ILE A 22 10.25 -5.94 6.38
C ILE A 22 11.59 -6.07 7.11
N ALA A 23 12.64 -6.54 6.43
CA ALA A 23 13.97 -6.65 7.02
C ALA A 23 14.56 -5.28 7.39
N LEU A 24 14.43 -4.28 6.52
CA LEU A 24 14.87 -2.90 6.80
C LEU A 24 14.10 -2.29 7.97
N TYR A 25 12.80 -2.58 8.07
CA TYR A 25 11.98 -2.11 9.18
C TYR A 25 12.41 -2.71 10.53
N LEU A 26 12.69 -4.02 10.55
CA LEU A 26 13.29 -4.67 11.72
C LEU A 26 14.62 -4.03 12.11
N LEU A 27 15.51 -3.76 11.14
CA LEU A 27 16.79 -3.10 11.42
C LEU A 27 16.59 -1.71 12.02
N LEU A 28 15.64 -0.92 11.51
CA LEU A 28 15.31 0.39 12.09
C LEU A 28 14.79 0.25 13.52
N ALA A 29 13.92 -0.72 13.81
CA ALA A 29 13.43 -0.97 15.15
C ALA A 29 14.55 -1.41 16.11
N LEU A 30 15.46 -2.29 15.66
CA LEU A 30 16.63 -2.72 16.44
C LEU A 30 17.55 -1.55 16.82
N ILE A 31 17.73 -0.58 15.93
CA ILE A 31 18.45 0.67 16.25
C ILE A 31 17.74 1.41 17.39
N ALA A 32 16.40 1.51 17.35
CA ALA A 32 15.62 2.18 18.39
C ALA A 32 15.81 1.55 19.77
N PHE A 33 15.82 0.21 19.84
CA PHE A 33 16.05 -0.53 21.09
C PHE A 33 17.50 -0.45 21.56
N HIS A 34 18.46 -0.52 20.65
CA HIS A 34 19.88 -0.42 21.00
C HIS A 34 20.21 0.92 21.67
N TYR A 35 19.64 2.02 21.16
CA TYR A 35 19.81 3.35 21.76
C TYR A 35 18.78 3.65 22.86
N GLN A 36 17.92 2.70 23.22
CA GLN A 36 16.85 2.85 24.23
C GLN A 36 16.07 4.16 24.07
N ILE A 37 15.73 4.52 22.82
CA ILE A 37 15.07 5.79 22.54
C ILE A 37 13.75 5.82 23.31
N ARG A 38 13.60 6.80 24.22
CA ARG A 38 12.42 6.93 25.11
C ARG A 38 12.17 5.68 25.98
N GLY A 39 13.21 4.93 26.33
CA GLY A 39 13.09 3.75 27.20
C GLY A 39 12.48 2.53 26.53
N LEU A 40 12.49 2.46 25.19
CA LEU A 40 12.05 1.27 24.48
C LEU A 40 12.96 0.08 24.82
N GLU A 41 12.36 -0.98 25.35
CA GLU A 41 13.03 -2.24 25.64
C GLU A 41 13.01 -3.17 24.43
N SER A 42 14.01 -4.05 24.36
CA SER A 42 14.11 -5.06 23.31
C SER A 42 12.90 -6.00 23.34
N PRO A 43 12.30 -6.31 22.16
CA PRO A 43 11.13 -7.16 22.09
C PRO A 43 11.48 -8.62 22.36
N SER A 44 10.47 -9.41 22.72
CA SER A 44 10.62 -10.85 22.92
C SER A 44 11.08 -11.59 21.65
N ASN A 45 11.69 -12.76 21.85
CA ASN A 45 12.12 -13.60 20.73
C ASN A 45 10.95 -14.08 19.84
N GLU A 46 9.73 -14.11 20.37
CA GLU A 46 8.54 -14.48 19.60
C GLU A 46 8.28 -13.49 18.45
N VAL A 47 8.61 -12.21 18.62
CA VAL A 47 8.43 -11.20 17.57
C VAL A 47 9.20 -11.58 16.30
N TYR A 48 10.48 -11.95 16.44
CA TYR A 48 11.31 -12.35 15.29
C TYR A 48 10.78 -13.63 14.64
N PHE A 49 10.27 -14.58 15.43
CA PHE A 49 9.61 -15.78 14.91
C PHE A 49 8.41 -15.42 14.03
N TYR A 50 7.54 -14.52 14.47
CA TYR A 50 6.37 -14.12 13.69
C TYR A 50 6.70 -13.32 12.44
N PHE A 51 7.76 -12.51 12.48
CA PHE A 51 8.28 -11.84 11.29
C PHE A 51 8.79 -12.85 10.25
N LEU A 52 9.52 -13.88 10.69
CA LEU A 52 9.94 -14.98 9.82
C LEU A 52 8.74 -15.78 9.29
N TYR A 53 7.81 -16.15 10.17
CA TYR A 53 6.59 -16.89 9.82
C TYR A 53 5.76 -16.16 8.76
N GLY A 54 5.42 -14.89 9.00
CA GLY A 54 4.65 -14.09 8.04
C GLY A 54 5.40 -13.89 6.72
N SER A 55 6.71 -13.68 6.77
CA SER A 55 7.57 -13.55 5.58
C SER A 55 7.62 -14.84 4.76
N LEU A 56 7.65 -16.01 5.40
CA LEU A 56 7.60 -17.31 4.74
C LEU A 56 6.27 -17.51 4.00
N PHE A 57 5.14 -17.23 4.64
CA PHE A 57 3.83 -17.35 3.99
C PHE A 57 3.65 -16.34 2.85
N TYR A 58 4.18 -15.13 2.98
CA TYR A 58 4.22 -14.16 1.88
C TYR A 58 5.05 -14.68 0.70
N LEU A 59 6.21 -15.26 0.97
CA LEU A 59 7.06 -15.87 -0.06
C LEU A 59 6.37 -17.07 -0.73
N LEU A 60 5.69 -17.93 0.03
CA LEU A 60 4.85 -19.00 -0.53
C LEU A 60 3.75 -18.41 -1.44
N GLY A 61 3.10 -17.33 -1.01
CA GLY A 61 2.13 -16.57 -1.80
C GLY A 61 2.70 -16.11 -3.14
N ILE A 62 3.95 -15.65 -3.18
CA ILE A 62 4.64 -15.29 -4.44
C ILE A 62 4.95 -16.52 -5.30
N LEU A 63 5.36 -17.64 -4.69
CA LEU A 63 5.79 -18.83 -5.41
C LEU A 63 4.62 -19.60 -6.05
N ILE A 64 3.47 -19.68 -5.40
CA ILE A 64 2.33 -20.47 -5.89
C ILE A 64 1.86 -20.04 -7.29
N PRO A 65 1.64 -18.74 -7.58
CA PRO A 65 1.34 -18.31 -8.94
C PRO A 65 2.40 -18.77 -9.94
N ILE A 66 3.69 -18.70 -9.59
CA ILE A 66 4.79 -19.16 -10.47
C ILE A 66 4.71 -20.66 -10.75
N ILE A 67 4.42 -21.47 -9.72
CA ILE A 67 4.28 -22.92 -9.85
C ILE A 67 3.08 -23.25 -10.74
N ILE A 68 1.93 -22.61 -10.51
CA ILE A 68 0.73 -22.75 -11.35
C ILE A 68 1.06 -22.36 -12.80
N TYR A 69 1.75 -21.24 -13.02
CA TYR A 69 2.17 -20.80 -14.35
C TYR A 69 3.09 -21.79 -15.06
N LYS A 70 4.00 -22.45 -14.33
CA LYS A 70 4.92 -23.45 -14.90
C LYS A 70 4.20 -24.78 -15.18
N GLY A 71 3.29 -25.20 -14.28
CA GLY A 71 2.52 -26.44 -14.39
C GLY A 71 1.55 -26.45 -15.57
N PHE A 72 0.94 -25.30 -15.90
CA PHE A 72 -0.02 -25.17 -17.02
C PHE A 72 0.60 -25.14 -18.43
N LYS A 73 1.85 -25.58 -18.62
CA LYS A 73 2.67 -25.41 -19.84
C LYS A 73 2.73 -23.94 -20.30
N LEU A 74 3.87 -23.30 -20.04
CA LEU A 74 4.22 -21.90 -20.30
C LEU A 74 3.74 -21.27 -21.62
N LYS A 75 3.53 -22.07 -22.68
CA LYS A 75 3.01 -21.62 -23.97
C LYS A 75 1.55 -21.16 -23.86
N GLY A 76 0.68 -21.92 -23.20
CA GLY A 76 -0.75 -21.63 -23.13
C GLY A 76 -1.07 -20.31 -22.43
N PHE A 77 -0.40 -19.97 -21.32
CA PHE A 77 -0.66 -18.72 -20.60
C PHE A 77 -0.01 -17.48 -21.23
N LYS A 78 1.20 -17.62 -21.79
CA LYS A 78 1.83 -16.52 -22.55
C LYS A 78 1.07 -16.25 -23.85
N GLU A 79 0.65 -17.30 -24.55
CA GLU A 79 -0.27 -17.19 -25.69
C GLU A 79 -1.63 -16.65 -25.22
N PHE A 80 -2.20 -17.06 -24.08
CA PHE A 80 -3.42 -16.49 -23.50
C PHE A 80 -3.31 -14.99 -23.19
N LEU A 81 -2.19 -14.52 -22.64
CA LEU A 81 -1.95 -13.09 -22.38
C LEU A 81 -1.61 -12.28 -23.64
N ALA A 82 -0.94 -12.90 -24.62
CA ALA A 82 -0.57 -12.27 -25.89
C ALA A 82 -1.73 -12.26 -26.90
N LYS A 83 -2.61 -13.27 -26.85
CA LYS A 83 -3.73 -13.52 -27.79
C LYS A 83 -5.05 -13.00 -27.26
N SER A 84 -5.19 -12.78 -25.95
CA SER A 84 -6.15 -11.78 -25.48
C SER A 84 -5.74 -10.48 -26.16
N LYS A 85 -6.62 -9.94 -27.02
CA LYS A 85 -6.49 -8.60 -27.61
C LYS A 85 -5.93 -7.65 -26.54
N GLU A 86 -5.18 -6.63 -26.94
CA GLU A 86 -4.99 -5.44 -26.11
C GLU A 86 -6.32 -5.20 -25.43
N LEU A 87 -6.40 -5.44 -24.11
CA LEU A 87 -7.63 -5.14 -23.41
C LEU A 87 -7.67 -3.63 -23.50
N THR A 88 -8.41 -3.16 -24.48
CA THR A 88 -8.71 -1.77 -24.78
C THR A 88 -9.64 -1.24 -23.69
N ILE A 89 -9.45 -1.61 -22.42
CA ILE A 89 -9.96 -0.83 -21.29
C ILE A 89 -9.37 0.59 -21.40
N ASN A 90 -8.15 0.74 -21.91
CA ASN A 90 -7.58 2.04 -22.28
C ASN A 90 -8.40 2.80 -23.34
N HIS A 91 -9.20 2.12 -24.16
CA HIS A 91 -10.08 2.73 -25.16
C HIS A 91 -11.45 3.11 -24.57
N TYR A 92 -11.94 2.36 -23.58
CA TYR A 92 -13.20 2.66 -22.89
C TYR A 92 -13.06 3.77 -21.84
N LEU A 93 -11.93 3.86 -21.14
CA LEU A 93 -11.62 4.98 -20.25
C LEU A 93 -10.86 6.06 -21.03
N GLY A 94 -11.63 6.85 -21.78
CA GLY A 94 -11.09 8.01 -22.48
C GLY A 94 -10.35 8.95 -21.53
N GLU A 95 -9.26 9.56 -22.01
CA GLU A 95 -8.43 10.52 -21.25
C GLU A 95 -9.27 11.55 -20.49
N LYS A 96 -10.33 12.07 -21.12
CA LYS A 96 -11.25 13.06 -20.54
C LYS A 96 -12.00 12.55 -19.31
N ILE A 97 -12.44 11.28 -19.33
CA ILE A 97 -13.16 10.66 -18.21
C ILE A 97 -12.20 10.51 -17.02
N LEU A 98 -10.99 10.01 -17.27
CA LEU A 98 -9.97 9.87 -16.23
C LEU A 98 -9.56 11.23 -15.63
N LEU A 99 -9.43 12.26 -16.46
CA LEU A 99 -9.19 13.62 -15.99
C LEU A 99 -10.34 14.13 -15.11
N LEU A 100 -11.58 13.88 -15.52
CA LEU A 100 -12.76 14.26 -14.74
C LEU A 100 -12.79 13.53 -13.40
N VAL A 101 -12.45 12.24 -13.35
CA VAL A 101 -12.34 11.47 -12.10
C VAL A 101 -11.29 12.05 -11.17
N VAL A 102 -10.10 12.40 -11.69
CA VAL A 102 -9.04 13.02 -10.88
C VAL A 102 -9.44 14.40 -10.38
N LEU A 103 -10.08 15.22 -11.22
CA LEU A 103 -10.56 16.54 -10.83
C LEU A 103 -11.66 16.45 -9.76
N ILE A 104 -12.62 15.53 -9.90
CA ILE A 104 -13.62 15.27 -8.86
C ILE A 104 -12.93 14.86 -7.56
N GLY A 105 -11.95 13.95 -7.62
CA GLY A 105 -11.16 13.56 -6.45
C GLY A 105 -10.53 14.77 -5.75
N LEU A 106 -9.88 15.67 -6.49
CA LEU A 106 -9.27 16.89 -5.96
C LEU A 106 -10.30 17.88 -5.39
N ILE A 107 -11.44 18.08 -6.07
CA ILE A 107 -12.52 18.96 -5.61
C ILE A 107 -13.13 18.43 -4.31
N LEU A 108 -13.38 17.12 -4.22
CA LEU A 108 -13.88 16.49 -3.00
C LEU A 108 -12.87 16.63 -1.85
N GLN A 109 -11.57 16.50 -2.14
CA GLN A 109 -10.54 16.70 -1.12
C GLN A 109 -10.51 18.14 -0.62
N PHE A 110 -10.58 19.10 -1.54
CA PHE A 110 -10.65 20.51 -1.19
C PHE A 110 -11.88 20.81 -0.34
N TRP A 111 -13.04 20.27 -0.74
CA TRP A 111 -14.28 20.38 0.03
C TRP A 111 -14.14 19.76 1.43
N ASN A 112 -13.46 18.62 1.57
CA ASN A 112 -13.22 18.00 2.88
C ASN A 112 -12.40 18.90 3.81
N ILE A 113 -11.35 19.53 3.29
CA ILE A 113 -10.52 20.49 4.06
C ILE A 113 -11.36 21.72 4.43
N TYR A 114 -12.09 22.28 3.46
CA TYR A 114 -12.96 23.43 3.69
C TYR A 114 -14.04 23.15 4.75
N SER A 115 -14.70 21.99 4.66
CA SER A 115 -15.70 21.53 5.62
C SER A 115 -15.13 21.22 7.00
N SER A 116 -13.82 20.99 7.10
CA SER A 116 -13.16 20.81 8.41
C SER A 116 -12.97 22.15 9.14
N GLY A 117 -13.20 23.30 8.49
CA GLY A 117 -13.13 24.62 9.13
C GLY A 117 -11.71 25.15 9.37
N GLY A 118 -10.69 24.50 8.83
CA GLY A 118 -9.29 24.89 8.97
C GLY A 118 -8.33 23.91 8.29
N ILE A 119 -7.02 24.06 8.52
CA ILE A 119 -6.00 23.16 7.98
C ILE A 119 -5.73 22.04 8.99
N PRO A 120 -6.13 20.78 8.73
CA PRO A 120 -5.98 19.69 9.70
C PRO A 120 -4.54 19.37 10.08
N LEU A 121 -3.56 19.67 9.21
CA LEU A 121 -2.14 19.53 9.52
C LEU A 121 -1.69 20.35 10.75
N LEU A 122 -2.35 21.48 11.03
CA LEU A 122 -1.95 22.43 12.08
C LEU A 122 -2.71 22.28 13.39
N SER A 123 -3.71 21.39 13.47
CA SER A 123 -4.45 21.14 14.71
C SER A 123 -4.79 19.66 14.85
N GLY A 124 -4.40 19.07 15.99
CA GLY A 124 -4.71 17.68 16.32
C GLY A 124 -6.22 17.37 16.34
N TYR A 125 -7.06 18.33 16.73
CA TYR A 125 -8.52 18.14 16.74
C TYR A 125 -9.08 18.06 15.32
N LEU A 126 -8.69 18.99 14.46
CA LEU A 126 -9.10 19.01 13.05
C LEU A 126 -8.60 17.80 12.28
N LYS A 127 -7.41 17.29 12.62
CA LYS A 127 -6.86 16.05 12.08
C LYS A 127 -7.80 14.88 12.32
N ALA A 128 -8.25 14.68 13.56
CA ALA A 128 -9.15 13.60 13.92
C ALA A 128 -10.52 13.68 13.18
N SER A 129 -11.03 14.88 12.95
CA SER A 129 -12.30 15.09 12.23
C SER A 129 -12.18 15.05 10.70
N SER A 130 -10.96 15.08 10.15
CA SER A 130 -10.73 15.21 8.70
C SER A 130 -10.89 13.92 7.90
N VAL A 131 -10.94 12.75 8.56
CA VAL A 131 -11.20 11.44 7.93
C VAL A 131 -12.70 11.23 7.82
N THR A 132 -13.29 11.89 6.84
CA THR A 132 -14.73 11.78 6.57
C THR A 132 -15.01 10.79 5.43
N LYS A 133 -16.29 10.53 5.17
CA LYS A 133 -16.74 9.78 3.98
C LYS A 133 -16.34 10.50 2.68
N VAL A 134 -16.27 11.85 2.70
CA VAL A 134 -15.83 12.66 1.56
C VAL A 134 -14.34 12.44 1.30
N TRP A 135 -13.54 12.38 2.36
CA TRP A 135 -12.11 12.06 2.26
C TRP A 135 -11.89 10.66 1.64
N LEU A 136 -12.62 9.65 2.11
CA LEU A 136 -12.57 8.30 1.57
C LEU A 136 -12.85 8.27 0.07
N LEU A 137 -13.97 8.88 -0.34
CA LEU A 137 -14.39 8.92 -1.74
C LEU A 137 -13.37 9.66 -2.61
N SER A 138 -12.87 10.80 -2.11
CA SER A 138 -11.83 11.57 -2.78
C SER A 138 -10.58 10.71 -3.04
N TYR A 139 -10.09 10.01 -2.02
CA TYR A 139 -8.86 9.23 -2.12
C TYR A 139 -9.02 8.00 -3.04
N VAL A 140 -10.17 7.30 -2.96
CA VAL A 140 -10.50 6.16 -3.83
C VAL A 140 -10.64 6.56 -5.30
N LEU A 141 -11.10 7.77 -5.60
CA LEU A 141 -11.18 8.28 -6.98
C LEU A 141 -9.84 8.81 -7.46
N PHE A 142 -9.16 9.62 -6.64
CA PHE A 142 -7.94 10.30 -7.02
C PHE A 142 -6.79 9.32 -7.29
N LEU A 143 -6.52 8.38 -6.38
CA LEU A 143 -5.32 7.55 -6.43
C LEU A 143 -5.30 6.62 -7.66
N PRO A 144 -6.34 5.81 -7.97
CA PRO A 144 -6.39 5.06 -9.22
C PRO A 144 -6.39 5.96 -10.45
N GLY A 145 -7.18 7.06 -10.43
CA GLY A 145 -7.29 7.98 -11.55
C GLY A 145 -5.95 8.57 -11.98
N ILE A 146 -5.16 9.10 -11.02
CA ILE A 146 -3.88 9.72 -11.34
C ILE A 146 -2.84 8.68 -11.79
N ASN A 147 -2.80 7.50 -11.16
CA ASN A 147 -1.85 6.45 -11.56
C ASN A 147 -2.19 5.91 -12.96
N ILE A 148 -3.47 5.74 -13.30
CA ILE A 148 -3.87 5.31 -14.65
C ILE A 148 -3.52 6.39 -15.68
N LEU A 149 -3.78 7.68 -15.38
CA LEU A 149 -3.39 8.78 -16.26
C LEU A 149 -1.88 8.79 -16.52
N LEU A 150 -1.06 8.66 -15.48
CA LEU A 150 0.40 8.64 -15.59
C LEU A 150 0.91 7.40 -16.34
N ALA A 151 0.23 6.25 -16.19
CA ALA A 151 0.60 5.02 -16.86
C ALA A 151 0.28 5.03 -18.36
N THR A 152 -0.87 5.60 -18.74
CA THR A 152 -1.40 5.53 -20.11
C THR A 152 -1.07 6.76 -20.94
N TYR A 153 -1.07 7.96 -20.34
CA TYR A 153 -0.99 9.23 -21.08
C TYR A 153 0.22 10.07 -20.63
N PRO A 154 1.21 10.29 -21.52
CA PRO A 154 2.48 10.87 -21.12
C PRO A 154 2.53 12.41 -21.09
N LYS A 155 1.54 13.11 -20.54
CA LYS A 155 1.51 14.59 -20.54
C LYS A 155 2.14 15.21 -19.30
N LYS A 156 2.88 16.32 -19.49
CA LYS A 156 3.52 17.07 -18.39
C LYS A 156 2.52 17.69 -17.41
N SER A 157 1.33 18.06 -17.88
CA SER A 157 0.28 18.66 -17.06
C SER A 157 -0.22 17.74 -15.94
N TYR A 158 -0.13 16.43 -16.09
CA TYR A 158 -0.59 15.51 -15.05
C TYR A 158 0.34 15.46 -13.83
N TYR A 159 1.61 15.83 -13.98
CA TYR A 159 2.51 15.99 -12.83
C TYR A 159 2.08 17.16 -11.93
N LEU A 160 1.43 18.19 -12.49
CA LEU A 160 0.84 19.27 -11.72
C LEU A 160 -0.36 18.77 -10.91
N LEU A 161 -1.23 17.95 -11.50
CA LEU A 161 -2.35 17.32 -10.79
C LEU A 161 -1.86 16.39 -9.67
N LEU A 162 -0.78 15.64 -9.91
CA LEU A 162 -0.11 14.82 -8.89
C LEU A 162 0.40 15.71 -7.73
N GLY A 163 1.08 16.80 -8.04
CA GLY A 163 1.59 17.76 -7.04
C GLY A 163 0.48 18.37 -6.19
N LEU A 164 -0.63 18.79 -6.82
CA LEU A 164 -1.81 19.29 -6.12
C LEU A 164 -2.43 18.23 -5.21
N GLY A 165 -2.52 16.99 -5.69
CA GLY A 165 -2.99 15.87 -4.86
C GLY A 165 -2.11 15.65 -3.63
N ILE A 166 -0.79 15.56 -3.82
CA ILE A 166 0.15 15.41 -2.71
C ILE A 166 -0.01 16.54 -1.70
N LEU A 167 -0.12 17.79 -2.16
CA LEU A 167 -0.35 18.96 -1.31
C LEU A 167 -1.65 18.83 -0.51
N PHE A 168 -2.79 18.62 -1.19
CA PHE A 168 -4.09 18.54 -0.52
C PHE A 168 -4.22 17.36 0.43
N PHE A 169 -3.62 16.20 0.10
CA PHE A 169 -3.60 15.07 1.02
C PHE A 169 -2.61 15.28 2.17
N ALA A 170 -1.47 15.94 1.97
CA ALA A 170 -0.55 16.29 3.06
C ALA A 170 -1.16 17.29 4.05
N LEU A 171 -1.98 18.23 3.57
CA LEU A 171 -2.69 19.21 4.42
C LEU A 171 -3.67 18.55 5.42
N THR A 172 -4.03 17.27 5.23
CA THR A 172 -4.83 16.53 6.21
C THR A 172 -4.07 16.13 7.47
N GLY A 173 -2.74 16.26 7.48
CA GLY A 173 -1.92 15.84 8.63
C GLY A 173 -1.69 14.33 8.75
N TYR A 174 -2.17 13.53 7.79
CA TYR A 174 -1.83 12.12 7.68
C TYR A 174 -0.57 11.94 6.85
N ARG A 175 0.49 11.39 7.45
CA ARG A 175 1.78 11.17 6.77
C ARG A 175 1.72 10.07 5.69
N THR A 176 0.93 9.03 5.91
CA THR A 176 0.94 7.84 5.05
C THR A 176 0.31 8.10 3.69
N THR A 177 -0.72 8.94 3.64
CA THR A 177 -1.48 9.22 2.42
C THR A 177 -0.65 9.93 1.34
N PRO A 178 0.10 11.02 1.60
CA PRO A 178 1.00 11.60 0.61
C PRO A 178 2.17 10.67 0.26
N ILE A 179 2.69 9.89 1.22
CA ILE A 179 3.75 8.90 0.94
C ILE A 179 3.26 7.84 -0.04
N VAL A 180 2.05 7.31 0.14
CA VAL A 180 1.45 6.34 -0.78
C VAL A 180 1.25 6.95 -2.17
N ILE A 181 0.72 8.18 -2.28
CA ILE A 181 0.52 8.85 -3.58
C ILE A 181 1.86 9.01 -4.30
N LEU A 182 2.89 9.46 -3.58
CA LEU A 182 4.25 9.61 -4.12
C LEU A 182 4.83 8.27 -4.58
N LEU A 183 4.79 7.27 -3.70
CA LEU A 183 5.37 5.94 -3.94
C LEU A 183 4.64 5.20 -5.06
N SER A 184 3.31 5.20 -5.09
CA SER A 184 2.54 4.53 -6.14
C SER A 184 2.81 5.17 -7.51
N SER A 185 2.84 6.51 -7.55
CA SER A 185 3.07 7.25 -8.79
C SER A 185 4.49 7.01 -9.30
N PHE A 186 5.46 6.95 -8.39
CA PHE A 186 6.84 6.63 -8.76
C PHE A 186 6.99 5.21 -9.30
N ILE A 187 6.39 4.21 -8.65
CA ILE A 187 6.41 2.82 -9.13
C ILE A 187 5.76 2.74 -10.51
N THR A 188 4.62 3.41 -10.69
CA THR A 188 3.93 3.48 -11.98
C THR A 188 4.82 4.11 -13.06
N LEU A 189 5.48 5.22 -12.74
CA LEU A 189 6.41 5.89 -13.66
C LEU A 189 7.66 5.06 -13.90
N TYR A 190 8.17 4.29 -12.94
CA TYR A 190 9.32 3.40 -13.10
C TYR A 190 9.05 2.31 -14.15
N TYR A 191 7.85 1.74 -14.18
CA TYR A 191 7.49 0.71 -15.17
C TYR A 191 7.07 1.26 -16.53
N THR A 192 6.60 2.52 -16.57
CA THR A 192 6.19 3.17 -17.83
C THR A 192 7.29 4.00 -18.47
N ARG A 193 8.23 4.53 -17.67
CA ARG A 193 9.32 5.40 -18.08
C ARG A 193 10.66 4.76 -17.76
N LYS A 194 11.58 4.82 -18.72
CA LYS A 194 12.97 4.42 -18.50
C LYS A 194 13.71 5.55 -17.80
N PHE A 195 13.67 5.60 -16.48
CA PHE A 195 14.44 6.58 -15.71
C PHE A 195 15.90 6.15 -15.54
N PRO A 196 16.88 7.08 -15.66
CA PRO A 196 18.22 6.82 -15.17
C PRO A 196 18.23 6.70 -13.64
N ALA A 197 19.21 5.95 -13.11
CA ALA A 197 19.33 5.63 -11.68
C ALA A 197 19.37 6.86 -10.77
N THR A 198 19.84 8.02 -11.28
CA THR A 198 19.86 9.29 -10.56
C THR A 198 18.47 9.73 -10.10
N TYR A 199 17.43 9.56 -10.91
CA TYR A 199 16.06 9.93 -10.49
C TYR A 199 15.52 8.98 -9.42
N ILE A 200 15.97 7.73 -9.39
CA ILE A 200 15.62 6.78 -8.32
C ILE A 200 16.21 7.25 -6.99
N LEU A 201 17.47 7.71 -7.01
CA LEU A 201 18.12 8.24 -5.81
C LEU A 201 17.47 9.55 -5.34
N ILE A 202 17.20 10.48 -6.25
CA ILE A 202 16.48 11.72 -5.94
C ILE A 202 15.10 11.40 -5.34
N PHE A 203 14.37 10.44 -5.92
CA PHE A 203 13.07 10.03 -5.39
C PHE A 203 13.17 9.46 -3.97
N ALA A 204 14.15 8.60 -3.70
CA ALA A 204 14.37 8.07 -2.36
C ALA A 204 14.63 9.18 -1.32
N VAL A 205 15.43 10.19 -1.70
CA VAL A 205 15.67 11.37 -0.85
C VAL A 205 14.39 12.19 -0.63
N VAL A 206 13.61 12.44 -1.70
CA VAL A 206 12.34 13.17 -1.59
C VAL A 206 11.33 12.43 -0.71
N LEU A 207 11.25 11.11 -0.82
CA LEU A 207 10.36 10.28 0.00
C LEU A 207 10.76 10.30 1.48
N LEU A 208 12.06 10.23 1.76
CA LEU A 208 12.59 10.34 3.12
C LEU A 208 12.29 11.72 3.71
N ILE A 209 12.60 12.80 2.98
CA ILE A 209 12.37 14.18 3.43
C ILE A 209 10.88 14.43 3.64
N SER A 210 10.02 14.03 2.70
CA SER A 210 8.57 14.24 2.83
C SER A 210 8.00 13.48 4.03
N GLY A 211 8.46 12.24 4.27
CA GLY A 211 8.09 11.46 5.45
C GLY A 211 8.53 12.11 6.76
N LEU A 212 9.76 12.63 6.82
CA LEU A 212 10.28 13.33 8.00
C LEU A 212 9.54 14.64 8.27
N VAL A 213 9.37 15.48 7.24
CA VAL A 213 8.76 16.82 7.39
C VAL A 213 7.27 16.69 7.74
N VAL A 214 6.50 15.91 6.97
CA VAL A 214 5.06 15.74 7.24
C VAL A 214 4.86 15.05 8.59
N GLY A 215 5.68 14.05 8.91
CA GLY A 215 5.63 13.35 10.19
C GLY A 215 5.95 14.26 11.38
N TYR A 216 7.01 15.07 11.28
CA TYR A 216 7.43 15.98 12.34
C TYR A 216 6.41 17.10 12.56
N VAL A 217 5.97 17.78 11.49
CA VAL A 217 4.97 18.86 11.58
C VAL A 217 3.66 18.33 12.17
N ALA A 218 3.21 17.15 11.73
CA ALA A 218 1.97 16.55 12.22
C ALA A 218 2.03 16.02 13.67
N VAL A 219 3.23 15.87 14.24
CA VAL A 219 3.43 15.50 15.65
C VAL A 219 3.54 16.76 16.52
N GLN A 220 4.25 17.78 16.04
CA GLN A 220 4.36 19.08 16.73
C GLN A 220 3.01 19.83 16.79
N SER A 221 2.10 19.57 15.84
CA SER A 221 0.76 20.17 15.83
C SER A 221 -0.25 19.50 16.76
N ILE A 222 0.15 18.47 17.51
CA ILE A 222 -0.69 17.83 18.52
C ILE A 222 -0.54 18.61 19.82
N GLU A 223 -1.51 19.48 20.11
CA GLU A 223 -1.50 20.42 21.23
C GLU A 223 -1.26 19.76 22.61
N TRP A 224 -1.68 18.50 22.77
CA TRP A 224 -1.54 17.72 24.01
C TRP A 224 -0.34 16.77 24.03
N GLN A 225 0.55 16.79 23.02
CA GLN A 225 1.75 15.96 22.98
C GLN A 225 2.98 16.78 22.56
N GLN A 226 3.81 17.17 23.53
CA GLN A 226 5.09 17.80 23.23
C GLN A 226 6.21 16.74 23.15
N TRP A 227 6.54 16.35 21.93
CA TRP A 227 7.63 15.42 21.66
C TRP A 227 8.94 16.19 21.52
N ALA A 228 9.87 15.98 22.46
CA ALA A 228 11.24 16.50 22.40
C ALA A 228 12.17 15.73 21.44
N LEU A 229 11.64 14.85 20.59
CA LEU A 229 12.45 14.04 19.67
C LEU A 229 12.78 14.83 18.40
N ASN A 230 14.01 14.66 17.92
CA ASN A 230 14.39 15.14 16.59
C ASN A 230 13.65 14.37 15.48
N PRO A 231 13.48 14.92 14.25
CA PRO A 231 12.78 14.23 13.17
C PRO A 231 13.31 12.82 12.87
N LEU A 232 14.63 12.63 12.91
CA LEU A 232 15.27 11.32 12.69
C LEU A 232 15.02 10.35 13.85
N GLU A 233 15.15 10.82 15.08
CA GLU A 233 14.85 10.02 16.27
C GLU A 233 13.37 9.61 16.30
N LEU A 234 12.47 10.50 15.91
CA LEU A 234 11.04 10.22 15.78
C LEU A 234 10.78 9.11 14.74
N PHE A 235 11.46 9.16 13.59
CA PHE A 235 11.32 8.14 12.55
C PHE A 235 11.74 6.75 13.05
N VAL A 236 12.90 6.66 13.70
CA VAL A 236 13.44 5.41 14.26
C VAL A 236 12.60 4.93 15.45
N TYR A 237 12.20 5.83 16.33
CA TYR A 237 11.34 5.55 17.47
C TYR A 237 10.01 4.94 17.04
N ARG A 238 9.40 5.41 15.94
CA ARG A 238 8.14 4.83 15.44
C ARG A 238 8.29 3.38 15.06
N ALA A 239 9.39 3.00 14.40
CA ALA A 239 9.67 1.60 14.10
C ALA A 239 9.75 0.76 15.38
N GLY A 240 10.53 1.21 16.38
CA GLY A 240 10.63 0.56 17.69
C GLY A 240 9.28 0.45 18.41
N TYR A 241 8.54 1.56 18.54
CA TYR A 241 7.25 1.62 19.22
C TYR A 241 6.24 0.64 18.62
N THR A 242 6.09 0.60 17.29
CA THR A 242 5.14 -0.34 16.67
C THR A 242 5.53 -1.80 16.89
N LEU A 243 6.83 -2.09 17.02
CA LEU A 243 7.30 -3.43 17.27
C LEU A 243 7.11 -3.82 18.74
N SER A 244 7.22 -2.88 19.68
CA SER A 244 6.82 -3.08 21.08
C SER A 244 5.32 -3.29 21.23
N VAL A 245 4.48 -2.55 20.49
CA VAL A 245 3.03 -2.80 20.44
C VAL A 245 2.74 -4.19 19.87
N PHE A 246 3.47 -4.60 18.83
CA PHE A 246 3.34 -5.95 18.29
C PHE A 246 3.75 -7.03 19.30
N ASP A 247 4.79 -6.81 20.11
CA ASP A 247 5.21 -7.73 21.18
C ASP A 247 4.13 -7.91 22.24
N GLN A 248 3.53 -6.80 22.70
CA GLN A 248 2.42 -6.82 23.67
C GLN A 248 1.15 -7.45 23.12
N LEU A 249 0.98 -7.48 21.80
CA LEU A 249 -0.13 -8.15 21.12
C LEU A 249 0.03 -9.67 21.14
N LEU A 250 1.26 -10.19 21.19
CA LEU A 250 1.54 -11.63 21.16
C LEU A 250 0.83 -12.44 22.26
N PRO A 251 0.73 -12.05 23.54
CA PRO A 251 -0.08 -12.82 24.49
C PRO A 251 -1.59 -12.83 24.17
N LEU A 252 -2.08 -11.92 23.32
CA LEU A 252 -3.49 -11.69 23.04
C LEU A 252 -3.95 -12.24 21.67
N LYS A 253 -3.17 -13.14 21.05
CA LYS A 253 -3.48 -13.75 19.73
C LYS A 253 -4.91 -14.28 19.70
N GLY A 254 -5.70 -13.88 18.70
CA GLY A 254 -7.06 -14.38 18.49
C GLY A 254 -8.12 -13.85 19.47
N SER A 255 -7.81 -12.83 20.27
CA SER A 255 -8.74 -12.25 21.24
C SER A 255 -9.91 -11.51 20.59
N THR A 256 -9.74 -10.96 19.38
CA THR A 256 -10.77 -10.16 18.71
C THR A 256 -11.72 -10.97 17.83
N GLN A 257 -11.45 -12.26 17.59
CA GLN A 257 -12.33 -13.19 16.86
C GLN A 257 -12.94 -12.60 15.57
N TRP A 258 -12.11 -12.07 14.67
CA TRP A 258 -12.51 -11.40 13.41
C TRP A 258 -13.22 -10.06 13.54
N SER A 259 -13.46 -9.55 14.75
CA SER A 259 -14.10 -8.25 14.93
C SER A 259 -13.23 -7.11 14.39
N LEU A 260 -11.90 -7.21 14.44
CA LEU A 260 -11.01 -6.16 13.93
C LEU A 260 -11.10 -6.09 12.40
N PHE A 261 -11.10 -7.23 11.71
CA PHE A 261 -11.36 -7.30 10.27
C PHE A 261 -12.77 -6.79 9.91
N TYR A 262 -13.78 -7.18 10.69
CA TYR A 262 -15.15 -6.67 10.52
C TYR A 262 -15.20 -5.15 10.64
N TYR A 263 -14.65 -4.56 11.71
CA TYR A 263 -14.59 -3.11 11.90
C TYR A 263 -13.67 -2.43 10.90
N THR A 264 -12.66 -3.12 10.34
CA THR A 264 -11.88 -2.58 9.22
C THR A 264 -12.76 -2.39 7.99
N LEU A 265 -13.74 -3.29 7.76
CA LEU A 265 -14.68 -3.21 6.66
C LEU A 265 -15.85 -2.24 6.93
N THR A 266 -16.36 -2.21 8.17
CA THR A 266 -17.59 -1.49 8.55
C THR A 266 -17.35 -0.20 9.32
N GLY A 267 -16.15 0.03 9.83
CA GLY A 267 -15.81 1.11 10.78
C GLY A 267 -16.05 2.51 10.23
N TYR A 268 -15.87 2.71 8.92
CA TYR A 268 -16.22 3.96 8.24
C TYR A 268 -17.73 4.26 8.25
N PHE A 269 -18.58 3.24 8.39
CA PHE A 269 -20.03 3.37 8.46
C PHE A 269 -20.54 3.40 9.90
N GLN A 270 -19.84 2.75 10.82
CA GLN A 270 -20.22 2.60 12.24
C GLN A 270 -19.44 3.53 13.19
N ALA A 271 -18.59 4.42 12.68
CA ALA A 271 -17.73 5.33 13.46
C ALA A 271 -16.81 4.60 14.47
N ALA A 272 -16.39 3.37 14.13
CA ALA A 272 -15.42 2.60 14.89
C ALA A 272 -14.05 2.68 14.19
N ASP A 273 -13.01 3.13 14.89
CA ASP A 273 -11.63 3.12 14.40
C ASP A 273 -10.96 1.78 14.74
N PRO A 274 -10.63 0.93 13.74
CA PRO A 274 -9.97 -0.36 13.98
C PRO A 274 -8.63 -0.20 14.71
N ARG A 275 -7.93 0.92 14.51
CA ARG A 275 -6.66 1.20 15.19
C ARG A 275 -6.86 1.59 16.66
N ALA A 276 -8.01 2.18 16.99
CA ALA A 276 -8.38 2.44 18.37
C ALA A 276 -8.73 1.15 19.11
N LEU A 277 -9.33 0.18 18.41
CA LEU A 277 -9.60 -1.16 18.95
C LEU A 277 -8.29 -1.93 19.22
N VAL A 278 -7.28 -1.81 18.34
CA VAL A 278 -5.93 -2.35 18.63
C VAL A 278 -5.37 -1.76 19.92
N GLY A 279 -5.47 -0.43 20.10
CA GLY A 279 -4.99 0.21 21.33
C GLY A 279 -5.75 -0.23 22.57
N GLU A 280 -7.07 -0.33 22.48
CA GLU A 280 -7.93 -0.75 23.59
C GLU A 280 -7.62 -2.18 24.04
N VAL A 281 -7.45 -3.10 23.08
CA VAL A 281 -7.19 -4.51 23.37
C VAL A 281 -5.75 -4.73 23.83
N VAL A 282 -4.77 -4.08 23.21
CA VAL A 282 -3.34 -4.34 23.47
C VAL A 282 -2.77 -3.49 24.61
N LEU A 283 -3.15 -2.22 24.69
CA LEU A 283 -2.60 -1.26 25.66
C LEU A 283 -3.55 -0.97 26.83
N GLY A 284 -4.79 -1.49 26.77
CA GLY A 284 -5.82 -1.25 27.80
C GLY A 284 -6.42 0.15 27.76
N TYR A 285 -6.14 0.94 26.72
CA TYR A 285 -6.70 2.28 26.56
C TYR A 285 -6.99 2.61 25.09
N ARG A 286 -8.07 3.37 24.87
CA ARG A 286 -8.53 3.69 23.51
C ARG A 286 -7.66 4.77 22.86
N HIS A 287 -6.62 4.34 22.15
CA HIS A 287 -5.76 5.20 21.35
C HIS A 287 -5.46 4.56 20.00
N SER A 288 -5.46 5.36 18.94
CA SER A 288 -5.18 4.89 17.58
C SER A 288 -3.72 4.44 17.48
N THR A 289 -3.50 3.13 17.52
CA THR A 289 -2.17 2.51 17.48
C THR A 289 -2.07 1.51 16.35
N THR A 290 -0.83 1.24 15.92
CA THR A 290 -0.53 0.41 14.75
C THR A 290 0.40 -0.72 15.14
N SER A 291 0.13 -1.92 14.64
CA SER A 291 0.83 -3.15 15.01
C SER A 291 1.43 -3.87 13.80
N THR A 292 2.18 -3.17 12.93
CA THR A 292 2.85 -3.72 11.74
C THR A 292 1.92 -4.45 10.75
N ILE A 293 2.44 -4.95 9.63
CA ILE A 293 1.64 -5.72 8.66
C ILE A 293 1.08 -7.03 9.25
N PHE A 294 1.69 -7.54 10.32
CA PHE A 294 1.38 -8.83 10.92
C PHE A 294 0.32 -8.76 12.03
N GLY A 295 0.24 -7.65 12.77
CA GLY A 295 -0.52 -7.55 14.01
C GLY A 295 -2.03 -7.71 13.86
N PRO A 296 -2.71 -6.99 12.95
CA PRO A 296 -4.17 -7.06 12.82
C PRO A 296 -4.70 -8.49 12.61
N ALA A 297 -4.09 -9.24 11.68
CA ALA A 297 -4.49 -10.62 11.41
C ALA A 297 -4.19 -11.57 12.59
N LEU A 298 -3.06 -11.38 13.26
CA LEU A 298 -2.67 -12.18 14.42
C LEU A 298 -3.61 -11.94 15.62
N LEU A 299 -4.03 -10.69 15.83
CA LEU A 299 -4.98 -10.32 16.88
C LEU A 299 -6.37 -10.91 16.62
N ASP A 300 -6.79 -10.97 15.36
CA ASP A 300 -8.12 -11.47 14.98
C ASP A 300 -8.33 -12.97 15.17
N SER A 301 -7.54 -13.82 14.53
CA SER A 301 -7.73 -15.27 14.66
C SER A 301 -6.40 -16.04 14.77
N GLY A 302 -5.35 -15.34 15.22
CA GLY A 302 -4.07 -15.95 15.51
C GLY A 302 -3.28 -16.31 14.26
N ASN A 303 -2.48 -17.37 14.38
CA ASN A 303 -1.46 -17.72 13.39
C ASN A 303 -2.07 -18.01 11.99
N MET A 304 -3.27 -18.59 11.95
CA MET A 304 -3.93 -18.97 10.70
C MET A 304 -4.34 -17.75 9.87
N ALA A 305 -4.94 -16.73 10.49
CA ALA A 305 -5.26 -15.48 9.79
C ALA A 305 -4.00 -14.79 9.28
N LEU A 306 -2.94 -14.75 10.10
CA LEU A 306 -1.67 -14.17 9.68
C LEU A 306 -1.11 -14.88 8.44
N ALA A 307 -1.06 -16.22 8.46
CA ALA A 307 -0.59 -17.01 7.33
C ALA A 307 -1.43 -16.76 6.07
N LEU A 308 -2.76 -16.79 6.21
CA LEU A 308 -3.69 -16.59 5.10
C LEU A 308 -3.55 -15.18 4.50
N GLN A 309 -3.51 -14.15 5.35
CA GLN A 309 -3.34 -12.76 4.92
C GLN A 309 -2.04 -12.60 4.12
N MET A 310 -0.90 -12.99 4.71
CA MET A 310 0.39 -12.81 4.05
C MET A 310 0.49 -13.60 2.76
N PHE A 311 -0.07 -14.81 2.73
CA PHE A 311 -0.17 -15.63 1.53
C PHE A 311 -0.98 -14.94 0.41
N ILE A 312 -2.17 -14.42 0.73
CA ILE A 312 -3.04 -13.72 -0.23
C ILE A 312 -2.35 -12.46 -0.76
N LEU A 313 -1.72 -11.66 0.12
CA LEU A 313 -1.01 -10.45 -0.28
C LEU A 313 0.13 -10.75 -1.27
N GLY A 314 0.94 -11.78 -0.98
CA GLY A 314 2.01 -12.22 -1.88
C GLY A 314 1.49 -12.72 -3.22
N GLY A 315 0.39 -13.48 -3.21
CA GLY A 315 -0.26 -14.00 -4.41
C GLY A 315 -0.81 -12.90 -5.33
N ILE A 316 -1.61 -11.98 -4.78
CA ILE A 316 -2.20 -10.88 -5.54
C ILE A 316 -1.10 -9.97 -6.12
N LEU A 317 -0.10 -9.60 -5.30
CA LEU A 317 1.02 -8.78 -5.78
C LEU A 317 1.79 -9.48 -6.90
N LYS A 318 2.02 -10.79 -6.81
CA LYS A 318 2.73 -11.51 -7.86
C LYS A 318 1.92 -11.62 -9.15
N ILE A 319 0.62 -11.85 -9.06
CA ILE A 319 -0.26 -11.89 -10.23
C ILE A 319 -0.27 -10.51 -10.90
N MET A 320 -0.47 -9.44 -10.14
CA MET A 320 -0.47 -8.07 -10.66
C MET A 320 0.88 -7.65 -11.25
N HIS A 321 1.99 -8.05 -10.62
CA HIS A 321 3.35 -7.87 -11.16
C HIS A 321 3.52 -8.57 -12.51
N THR A 322 2.93 -9.75 -12.67
CA THR A 322 2.98 -10.48 -13.93
C THR A 322 2.13 -9.77 -14.98
N LEU A 323 0.89 -9.37 -14.63
CA LEU A 323 -0.01 -8.67 -15.53
C LEU A 323 0.53 -7.32 -16.02
N GLN A 324 1.20 -6.55 -15.15
CA GLN A 324 1.76 -5.27 -15.57
C GLN A 324 2.88 -5.43 -16.62
N ILE A 325 3.70 -6.49 -16.53
CA ILE A 325 4.76 -6.77 -17.50
C ILE A 325 4.18 -7.01 -18.90
N TYR A 326 3.05 -7.74 -18.99
CA TYR A 326 2.48 -8.15 -20.27
C TYR A 326 1.46 -7.17 -20.85
N LYS A 327 0.58 -6.57 -20.04
CA LYS A 327 -0.54 -5.73 -20.51
C LYS A 327 -0.31 -4.23 -20.34
N LYS A 328 0.52 -3.81 -19.37
CA LYS A 328 0.80 -2.40 -19.04
C LYS A 328 -0.47 -1.57 -18.77
N GLY A 329 -0.35 -0.24 -18.71
CA GLY A 329 -1.48 0.68 -18.53
C GLY A 329 -2.13 0.55 -17.15
N ILE A 330 -3.42 0.22 -17.11
CA ILE A 330 -4.21 0.10 -15.87
C ILE A 330 -3.59 -0.92 -14.90
N PHE A 331 -3.05 -2.03 -15.41
CA PHE A 331 -2.38 -3.03 -14.57
C PHE A 331 -1.11 -2.48 -13.91
N THR A 332 -0.36 -1.62 -14.60
CA THR A 332 0.81 -0.92 -14.03
C THR A 332 0.39 0.05 -12.93
N ALA A 333 -0.71 0.78 -13.14
CA ALA A 333 -1.25 1.70 -12.15
C ALA A 333 -1.68 0.96 -10.86
N PHE A 334 -2.50 -0.09 -10.98
CA PHE A 334 -2.93 -0.87 -9.82
C PHE A 334 -1.77 -1.61 -9.17
N TYR A 335 -0.81 -2.15 -9.94
CA TYR A 335 0.39 -2.73 -9.36
C TYR A 335 1.18 -1.72 -8.52
N GLY A 336 1.39 -0.50 -9.04
CA GLY A 336 2.05 0.58 -8.32
C GLY A 336 1.35 0.95 -7.01
N ILE A 337 0.01 1.03 -7.04
CA ILE A 337 -0.81 1.30 -5.85
C ILE A 337 -0.66 0.18 -4.81
N LEU A 338 -0.90 -1.08 -5.21
CA LEU A 338 -0.82 -2.20 -4.27
C LEU A 338 0.58 -2.35 -3.68
N MET A 339 1.62 -2.18 -4.49
CA MET A 339 3.00 -2.28 -4.02
C MET A 339 3.34 -1.17 -3.01
N ALA A 340 2.94 0.07 -3.30
CA ALA A 340 3.14 1.19 -2.39
C ALA A 340 2.40 1.00 -1.06
N GLN A 341 1.15 0.54 -1.12
CA GLN A 341 0.33 0.30 0.06
C GLN A 341 0.88 -0.83 0.93
N THR A 342 1.30 -1.94 0.33
CA THR A 342 1.89 -3.06 1.07
C THR A 342 3.21 -2.66 1.75
N LEU A 343 4.02 -1.79 1.14
CA LEU A 343 5.24 -1.27 1.76
C LEU A 343 4.93 -0.37 2.97
N VAL A 344 3.90 0.47 2.88
CA VAL A 344 3.46 1.33 4.00
C VAL A 344 2.83 0.50 5.12
N TRP A 345 2.10 -0.56 4.78
CA TRP A 345 1.51 -1.49 5.74
C TRP A 345 2.52 -2.21 6.64
N ILE A 346 3.80 -2.27 6.26
CA ILE A 346 4.86 -2.80 7.13
C ILE A 346 4.86 -2.06 8.48
N GLU A 347 4.67 -0.75 8.47
CA GLU A 347 4.55 0.07 9.68
C GLU A 347 3.10 0.10 10.21
N THR A 348 2.12 0.39 9.35
CA THR A 348 0.78 0.75 9.82
C THR A 348 -0.22 -0.39 9.98
N GLY A 349 0.07 -1.54 9.37
CA GLY A 349 -0.82 -2.68 9.32
C GLY A 349 -2.04 -2.51 8.42
N PRO A 350 -2.70 -3.63 8.03
CA PRO A 350 -3.86 -3.65 7.15
C PRO A 350 -5.18 -3.26 7.82
N THR A 351 -5.19 -2.13 8.51
CA THR A 351 -6.33 -1.60 9.27
C THR A 351 -7.16 -0.56 8.50
N ASP A 352 -6.73 -0.18 7.30
CA ASP A 352 -7.38 0.86 6.50
C ASP A 352 -8.29 0.25 5.41
N LEU A 353 -9.59 0.55 5.50
CA LEU A 353 -10.61 0.14 4.50
C LEU A 353 -10.19 0.48 3.06
N VAL A 354 -9.62 1.67 2.85
CA VAL A 354 -9.28 2.17 1.51
C VAL A 354 -8.35 1.21 0.77
N VAL A 355 -7.41 0.63 1.49
CA VAL A 355 -6.42 -0.25 0.89
C VAL A 355 -7.05 -1.57 0.48
N TRP A 356 -7.93 -2.11 1.32
CA TRP A 356 -8.73 -3.29 0.97
C TRP A 356 -9.61 -3.05 -0.27
N ILE A 357 -10.19 -1.85 -0.43
CA ILE A 357 -10.91 -1.48 -1.67
C ILE A 357 -9.99 -1.59 -2.90
N PHE A 358 -8.74 -1.13 -2.82
CA PHE A 358 -7.80 -1.26 -3.94
C PHE A 358 -7.42 -2.72 -4.24
N PHE A 359 -7.25 -3.56 -3.21
CA PHE A 359 -7.06 -5.00 -3.39
C PHE A 359 -8.28 -5.67 -4.05
N LEU A 360 -9.50 -5.30 -3.64
CA LEU A 360 -10.74 -5.80 -4.25
C LEU A 360 -10.89 -5.34 -5.70
N MET A 361 -10.55 -4.08 -6.02
CA MET A 361 -10.53 -3.58 -7.40
C MET A 361 -9.54 -4.37 -8.27
N ALA A 362 -8.34 -4.65 -7.75
CA ALA A 362 -7.35 -5.46 -8.46
C ALA A 362 -7.82 -6.91 -8.68
N LEU A 363 -8.46 -7.52 -7.68
CA LEU A 363 -9.10 -8.84 -7.84
C LEU A 363 -10.19 -8.80 -8.92
N GLY A 364 -11.03 -7.76 -8.94
CA GLY A 364 -12.02 -7.54 -9.99
C GLY A 364 -11.40 -7.48 -11.38
N LEU A 365 -10.28 -6.77 -11.54
CA LEU A 365 -9.52 -6.72 -12.80
C LEU A 365 -8.96 -8.08 -13.22
N ILE A 366 -8.45 -8.88 -12.26
CA ILE A 366 -7.94 -10.23 -12.52
C ILE A 366 -9.09 -11.15 -12.98
N ILE A 367 -10.24 -11.11 -12.31
CA ILE A 367 -11.42 -11.92 -12.65
C ILE A 367 -11.96 -11.51 -14.02
N TYR A 368 -12.11 -10.21 -14.27
CA TYR A 368 -12.58 -9.69 -15.56
C TYR A 368 -11.68 -10.15 -16.71
N LEU A 369 -10.36 -10.03 -16.56
CA LEU A 369 -9.41 -10.51 -17.55
C LEU A 369 -9.56 -12.02 -17.80
N SER A 370 -9.77 -12.80 -16.75
CA SER A 370 -9.95 -14.25 -16.84
C SER A 370 -11.22 -14.62 -17.61
N TYR A 371 -12.31 -13.86 -17.40
CA TYR A 371 -13.59 -14.03 -18.10
C TYR A 371 -13.47 -13.67 -19.60
N THR A 372 -12.96 -12.48 -19.92
CA THR A 372 -12.82 -12.02 -21.32
C THR A 372 -11.93 -12.96 -22.15
N CYS A 373 -10.93 -13.57 -21.53
CA CYS A 373 -10.11 -14.55 -22.22
C CYS A 373 -10.85 -15.87 -22.46
N LYS A 374 -11.68 -16.35 -21.54
CA LYS A 374 -12.45 -17.60 -21.69
C LYS A 374 -13.41 -17.52 -22.88
N ASP A 375 -14.12 -16.41 -23.03
CA ASP A 375 -15.08 -16.21 -24.13
C ASP A 375 -14.39 -16.20 -25.51
N HIS A 376 -13.16 -15.67 -25.57
CA HIS A 376 -12.38 -15.64 -26.80
C HIS A 376 -11.88 -17.04 -27.21
N PHE A 377 -11.65 -17.94 -26.25
CA PHE A 377 -11.29 -19.34 -26.54
C PHE A 377 -12.52 -20.17 -26.95
N SER A 378 -13.70 -19.91 -26.39
CA SER A 378 -14.92 -20.60 -26.83
C SER A 378 -15.37 -20.19 -28.24
N LEU A 379 -15.23 -18.92 -28.61
CA LEU A 379 -15.60 -18.42 -29.94
C LEU A 379 -14.69 -18.93 -31.06
N ASN A 380 -13.39 -19.09 -30.80
CA ASN A 380 -12.47 -19.65 -31.80
C ASN A 380 -12.66 -21.15 -32.00
N ASN A 381 -13.05 -21.92 -30.97
CA ASN A 381 -13.30 -23.36 -31.12
C ASN A 381 -14.64 -23.68 -31.81
N SER A 382 -15.58 -22.73 -31.87
CA SER A 382 -16.83 -22.88 -32.64
C SER A 382 -16.70 -22.48 -34.12
N GLY A 383 -15.59 -21.86 -34.53
CA GLY A 383 -15.35 -21.40 -35.91
C GLY A 383 -14.65 -22.41 -36.82
N ASP A 384 -14.10 -23.49 -36.27
CA ASP A 384 -13.37 -24.52 -37.03
C ASP A 384 -14.26 -25.71 -37.45
N ASN A 385 -15.58 -25.62 -37.25
CA ASN A 385 -16.57 -26.64 -37.63
C ASN A 385 -17.67 -26.09 -38.56
N LEU A 386 -17.31 -25.31 -39.58
CA LEU A 386 -18.19 -24.99 -40.71
C LEU A 386 -17.46 -25.13 -42.05
#